data_AF-A0A966SFE6-F1
#
_entry.id   AF-A0A966SFE6-F1
#
_cell.length_a   1.000
_cell.length_b   1.000
_cell.length_c   1.000
_cell.angle_alpha   90.00
_cell.angle_beta   90.00
_cell.angle_gamma   90.00
#
_symmetry.space_group_name_H-M   'P 1'
#
loop_
_entity.id
_entity.type
_entity.pdbx_description
1 polymer ?
#
loop_
_entity_poly.entity_id
_entity_poly.type
_entity_poly.pdbx_seq_one_letter_code
_entity_poly.pdbx_strand_id
1 'polypeptide(L)'
;MLPFLPGSIASGGVIANDVRPFLLASNSLGSAKILTCPTDRAKAPLTSFSLVKSNTVSYFTSVRPKRANHNTLISGDNHISLQQSAASPIGYRPVWSTNRHDLYGNILFTDGHVESVINTNLAQIFYKAAAAGP
;
A
#
# COMPACT_ATOMS: atom_id res chain seq x y z
N MET A 1 -5.82 23.94 6.59
CA MET A 1 -4.93 23.79 7.75
C MET A 1 -4.77 22.29 7.99
N LEU A 2 -3.67 21.69 7.56
CA LEU A 2 -3.38 20.27 7.76
C LEU A 2 -2.59 20.10 9.06
N PRO A 3 -2.95 19.09 9.87
CA PRO A 3 -1.93 18.33 10.56
C PRO A 3 -2.06 16.86 10.15
N PHE A 4 -1.05 16.38 9.42
CA PHE A 4 -0.61 14.99 9.54
C PHE A 4 -0.22 14.77 11.01
N LEU A 5 -0.75 13.73 11.65
CA LEU A 5 -0.25 13.25 12.94
C LEU A 5 0.05 11.74 12.89
N PRO A 6 1.02 11.30 13.70
CA PRO A 6 1.91 10.19 13.40
C PRO A 6 1.33 8.84 13.84
N GLY A 7 1.77 7.80 13.14
CA GLY A 7 1.96 6.44 13.67
C GLY A 7 0.94 5.95 14.69
N SER A 8 -0.10 5.27 14.22
CA SER A 8 -0.75 4.21 14.99
C SER A 8 -1.31 3.22 13.98
N ILE A 9 -0.43 2.36 13.48
CA ILE A 9 -0.89 1.20 12.74
C ILE A 9 -0.91 0.04 13.71
N ALA A 10 -2.08 -0.58 13.85
CA ALA A 10 -2.24 -1.87 14.49
C ALA A 10 -1.24 -2.89 13.90
N SER A 11 -0.95 -3.96 14.64
CA SER A 11 -0.11 -5.09 14.18
C SER A 11 -0.54 -5.54 12.77
N GLY A 12 0.18 -5.15 11.72
CA GLY A 12 -0.24 -5.33 10.31
C GLY A 12 0.00 -4.10 9.42
N GLY A 13 0.21 -2.92 10.00
CA GLY A 13 1.27 -2.01 9.55
C GLY A 13 1.26 -1.35 8.16
N VAL A 14 0.16 -1.15 7.41
CA VAL A 14 0.25 -0.49 6.08
C VAL A 14 0.57 1.03 6.16
N ILE A 15 1.80 1.46 5.81
CA ILE A 15 2.12 2.89 5.60
C ILE A 15 2.07 3.20 4.10
N ALA A 16 1.03 3.91 3.67
CA ALA A 16 0.87 4.37 2.28
C ALA A 16 2.04 5.22 1.73
N ASN A 17 2.83 5.83 2.63
CA ASN A 17 3.82 6.86 2.30
C ASN A 17 5.28 6.50 2.67
N ASP A 18 5.59 5.29 3.17
CA ASP A 18 6.96 4.89 3.45
C ASP A 18 7.61 4.34 2.18
N VAL A 19 8.68 5.00 1.74
CA VAL A 19 9.39 4.67 0.50
C VAL A 19 10.71 3.96 0.73
N ARG A 20 11.15 3.83 1.98
CA ARG A 20 12.41 3.15 2.32
C ARG A 20 12.47 1.72 1.78
N PRO A 21 11.37 0.91 1.81
CA PRO A 21 11.43 -0.43 1.25
C PRO A 21 11.71 -0.44 -0.26
N PHE A 22 11.23 0.55 -1.03
CA PHE A 22 11.55 0.67 -2.46
C PHE A 22 13.02 1.05 -2.70
N LEU A 23 13.59 1.89 -1.85
CA LEU A 23 15.02 2.22 -1.89
C LEU A 23 15.87 1.00 -1.57
N LEU A 24 15.49 0.19 -0.58
CA LEU A 24 16.18 -1.07 -0.29
C LEU A 24 16.08 -2.07 -1.44
N ALA A 25 14.89 -2.19 -2.04
CA ALA A 25 14.66 -3.05 -3.20
C ALA A 25 15.43 -2.59 -4.45
N SER A 26 15.82 -1.31 -4.54
CA SER A 26 16.57 -0.79 -5.69
C SER A 26 17.88 -1.54 -5.98
N ASN A 27 18.48 -2.19 -4.98
CA ASN A 27 19.65 -3.05 -5.16
C ASN A 27 19.38 -4.28 -6.05
N SER A 28 18.11 -4.69 -6.17
CA SER A 28 17.68 -5.84 -6.96
C SER A 28 16.79 -5.46 -8.14
N LEU A 29 16.31 -4.22 -8.20
CA LEU A 29 15.39 -3.74 -9.24
C LEU A 29 16.19 -3.04 -10.35
N GLY A 30 16.03 -3.48 -11.60
CA GLY A 30 16.79 -2.93 -12.73
C GLY A 30 16.38 -1.52 -13.19
N SER A 31 15.23 -1.00 -12.74
CA SER A 31 14.73 0.31 -13.16
C SER A 31 13.74 0.89 -12.16
N ALA A 32 13.84 2.19 -11.88
CA ALA A 32 12.89 2.90 -11.02
C ALA A 32 11.53 3.12 -11.70
N LYS A 33 11.45 3.00 -13.03
CA LYS A 33 10.20 3.19 -13.79
C LYS A 33 9.07 2.28 -13.30
N ILE A 34 9.43 1.11 -12.77
CA ILE A 34 8.46 0.12 -12.25
C ILE A 34 7.72 0.60 -11.00
N LEU A 35 8.21 1.65 -10.33
CA LEU A 35 7.56 2.22 -9.14
C LEU A 35 6.45 3.20 -9.50
N THR A 36 6.24 3.48 -10.79
CA THR A 36 5.16 4.33 -11.30
C THR A 36 4.17 3.46 -12.07
N CYS A 37 2.91 3.47 -11.65
CA CYS A 37 1.86 2.78 -12.38
C CYS A 37 1.57 3.55 -13.69
N PRO A 38 1.52 2.89 -14.87
CA PRO A 38 1.27 3.57 -16.15
C PRO A 38 -0.07 4.32 -16.23
N THR A 39 -1.07 3.95 -15.42
CA THR A 39 -2.37 4.62 -15.36
C THR A 39 -2.39 5.83 -14.40
N ASP A 40 -1.35 5.98 -13.57
CA ASP A 40 -1.20 7.10 -12.63
C ASP A 40 -0.73 8.38 -13.36
N ARG A 41 -1.64 9.00 -14.12
CA ARG A 41 -1.34 10.18 -14.95
C ARG A 41 -0.86 11.40 -14.15
N ALA A 42 -1.02 11.40 -12.84
CA ALA A 42 -0.52 12.46 -11.96
C ALA A 42 1.00 12.37 -11.73
N LYS A 43 1.64 11.25 -12.10
CA LYS A 43 3.07 11.01 -11.84
C LYS A 43 3.81 10.70 -13.14
N ALA A 44 4.96 11.32 -13.32
CA ALA A 44 5.88 10.95 -14.37
C ALA A 44 6.65 9.67 -13.97
N PRO A 45 6.92 8.74 -14.91
CA PRO A 45 7.75 7.58 -14.64
C PRO A 45 9.12 7.98 -14.08
N LEU A 46 9.50 7.37 -12.95
CA LEU A 46 10.78 7.64 -12.32
C LEU A 46 11.94 7.16 -13.20
N THR A 47 12.91 8.06 -13.45
CA THR A 47 14.12 7.74 -14.22
C THR A 47 15.27 7.21 -13.36
N SER A 48 15.19 7.41 -12.04
CA SER A 48 16.22 7.00 -11.08
C SER A 48 15.60 6.74 -9.70
N PHE A 49 16.19 5.81 -8.93
CA PHE A 49 15.80 5.55 -7.55
C PHE A 49 16.10 6.74 -6.61
N SER A 50 17.02 7.64 -6.99
CA SER A 50 17.30 8.87 -6.24
C SER A 50 16.12 9.86 -6.21
N LEU A 51 15.13 9.68 -7.09
CA LEU A 51 13.93 10.51 -7.18
C LEU A 51 12.73 9.93 -6.41
N VAL A 52 12.90 8.78 -5.76
CA VAL A 52 11.86 8.11 -4.98
C VAL A 52 11.51 8.93 -3.74
N LYS A 53 10.24 9.33 -3.67
CA LYS A 53 9.60 10.10 -2.59
C LYS A 53 8.18 9.58 -2.43
N SER A 54 7.55 9.84 -1.28
CA SER A 54 6.20 9.35 -0.98
C SER A 54 5.16 9.74 -2.04
N ASN A 55 5.31 10.90 -2.67
CA ASN A 55 4.40 11.39 -3.71
C ASN A 55 4.80 10.99 -5.14
N THR A 56 5.93 10.31 -5.36
CA THR A 56 6.39 9.91 -6.70
C THR A 56 6.21 8.42 -7.01
N VAL A 57 5.85 7.61 -6.01
CA VAL A 57 5.60 6.16 -6.15
C VAL A 57 4.10 5.86 -6.18
N SER A 58 3.65 4.94 -7.03
CA SER A 58 2.24 4.54 -7.17
C SER A 58 1.81 3.36 -6.29
N TYR A 59 2.68 2.93 -5.38
CA TYR A 59 2.50 1.77 -4.52
C TYR A 59 2.73 2.11 -3.05
N PHE A 60 2.02 1.43 -2.14
CA PHE A 60 2.24 1.53 -0.69
C PHE A 60 3.21 0.45 -0.22
N THR A 61 3.74 0.59 0.99
CA THR A 61 4.48 -0.50 1.65
C THR A 61 3.89 -0.80 3.03
N SER A 62 4.00 -2.05 3.46
CA SER A 62 3.69 -2.47 4.82
C SER A 62 4.94 -2.45 5.69
N VAL A 63 4.79 -2.00 6.93
CA VAL A 63 5.89 -1.81 7.90
C VAL A 63 6.23 -3.09 8.64
N ARG A 64 5.26 -4.01 8.79
CA ARG A 64 5.46 -5.25 9.54
C ARG A 64 4.81 -6.47 8.88
N PRO A 65 5.15 -6.80 7.62
CA PRO A 65 4.78 -8.07 7.05
C PRO A 65 5.35 -9.20 7.93
N LYS A 66 4.50 -10.12 8.39
CA LYS A 66 4.96 -11.27 9.17
C LYS A 66 5.17 -12.43 8.23
N ARG A 67 6.43 -12.80 7.98
CA ARG A 67 6.76 -13.95 7.11
C ARG A 67 6.07 -15.25 7.50
N ALA A 68 5.79 -15.47 8.79
CA ALA A 68 5.07 -16.66 9.27
C ALA A 68 3.55 -16.61 9.02
N ASN A 69 2.99 -15.49 8.57
CA ASN A 69 1.57 -15.34 8.27
C ASN A 69 1.39 -14.81 6.84
N HIS A 70 1.03 -15.73 5.94
CA HIS A 70 0.90 -15.46 4.51
C HIS A 70 -0.22 -14.44 4.19
N ASN A 71 -1.17 -14.21 5.10
CA ASN A 71 -2.25 -13.23 4.94
C ASN A 71 -1.84 -11.80 5.29
N THR A 72 -0.56 -11.52 5.51
CA THR A 72 -0.08 -10.15 5.71
C THR A 72 0.33 -9.51 4.38
N LEU A 73 0.14 -8.20 4.29
CA LEU A 73 0.40 -7.44 3.08
C LEU A 73 1.85 -6.96 3.09
N ILE A 74 2.50 -6.98 1.93
CA ILE A 74 3.82 -6.37 1.72
C ILE A 74 3.66 -4.99 1.04
N SER A 75 2.84 -4.93 0.00
CA SER A 75 2.72 -3.77 -0.89
C SER A 75 1.39 -3.83 -1.65
N GLY A 76 1.08 -2.80 -2.41
CA GLY A 76 -0.05 -2.77 -3.33
C GLY A 76 -0.21 -1.38 -3.93
N ASP A 77 -1.21 -1.20 -4.79
CA ASP A 77 -1.48 0.10 -5.39
C ASP A 77 -1.86 1.12 -4.30
N ASN A 78 -1.38 2.36 -4.39
CA ASN A 78 -1.60 3.37 -3.33
C ASN A 78 -2.79 4.31 -3.55
N HIS A 79 -3.67 4.04 -4.52
CA HIS A 79 -4.93 4.79 -4.67
C HIS A 79 -5.99 4.29 -3.67
N ILE A 80 -5.61 4.25 -2.39
CA ILE A 80 -6.49 3.84 -1.29
C ILE A 80 -6.84 5.06 -0.47
N SER A 81 -8.13 5.30 -0.31
CA SER A 81 -8.70 6.27 0.63
C SER A 81 -9.04 5.56 1.94
N LEU A 82 -8.71 6.19 3.07
CA LEU A 82 -9.09 5.70 4.40
C LEU A 82 -10.30 6.49 4.90
N GLN A 83 -11.46 5.83 4.93
CA GLN A 83 -12.70 6.43 5.43
C GLN A 83 -12.86 6.08 6.91
N GLN A 84 -13.14 7.06 7.78
CA GLN A 84 -13.42 6.76 9.19
C GLN A 84 -14.63 5.82 9.31
N SER A 85 -14.51 4.79 10.15
CA SER A 85 -15.60 3.83 10.35
C SER A 85 -15.53 3.24 11.74
N ALA A 86 -16.57 3.50 12.55
CA ALA A 86 -16.70 2.91 13.89
C ALA A 86 -16.88 1.38 13.86
N ALA A 87 -17.30 0.81 12.72
CA ALA A 87 -17.41 -0.63 12.52
C ALA A 87 -16.06 -1.29 12.13
N SER A 88 -15.01 -0.49 11.91
CA SER A 88 -13.68 -1.01 11.53
C SER A 88 -12.87 -1.42 12.76
N PRO A 89 -12.24 -2.61 12.76
CA PRO A 89 -11.31 -3.02 13.81
C PRO A 89 -10.02 -2.17 13.85
N ILE A 90 -9.76 -1.37 12.82
CA ILE A 90 -8.61 -0.46 12.71
C ILE A 90 -9.03 1.01 12.67
N GLY A 91 -10.30 1.33 13.00
CA GLY A 91 -10.86 2.69 12.99
C GLY A 91 -11.15 3.29 11.61
N TYR A 92 -10.66 2.65 10.55
CA TYR A 92 -10.82 3.09 9.15
C TYR A 92 -11.24 1.96 8.22
N ARG A 93 -12.03 2.28 7.20
CA ARG A 93 -12.36 1.42 6.07
C ARG A 93 -11.51 1.84 4.86
N PRO A 94 -10.55 1.01 4.40
CA PRO A 94 -9.84 1.30 3.17
C PRO A 94 -10.76 1.08 1.97
N VAL A 95 -10.64 1.98 1.00
CA VAL A 95 -11.48 2.03 -0.20
C VAL A 95 -10.60 2.40 -1.39
N TRP A 96 -10.70 1.64 -2.48
CA TRP A 96 -10.05 2.04 -3.74
C TRP A 96 -10.67 3.34 -4.24
N SER A 97 -9.86 4.34 -4.56
CA SER A 97 -10.33 5.53 -5.25
C SER A 97 -10.50 5.29 -6.75
N THR A 98 -11.35 6.08 -7.39
CA THR A 98 -11.68 5.96 -8.83
C THR A 98 -10.66 6.63 -9.76
N ASN A 99 -9.62 7.26 -9.22
CA ASN A 99 -8.71 8.10 -9.99
C ASN A 99 -7.70 7.32 -10.87
N ARG A 100 -7.64 5.99 -10.80
CA ARG A 100 -6.68 5.18 -11.57
C ARG A 100 -7.26 3.88 -12.13
N HIS A 101 -7.84 3.06 -11.27
CA HIS A 101 -8.27 1.71 -11.59
C HIS A 101 -9.71 1.48 -11.14
N ASP A 102 -10.61 2.44 -11.33
CA ASP A 102 -12.07 2.28 -11.20
C ASP A 102 -12.55 1.28 -10.11
N LEU A 103 -12.17 1.52 -8.85
CA LEU A 103 -12.56 0.72 -7.69
C LEU A 103 -11.94 -0.70 -7.58
N TYR A 104 -10.84 -0.98 -8.27
CA TYR A 104 -10.01 -2.16 -8.05
C TYR A 104 -8.53 -1.79 -7.96
N GLY A 105 -7.68 -2.74 -7.56
CA GLY A 105 -6.24 -2.55 -7.46
C GLY A 105 -5.54 -3.84 -7.06
N ASN A 106 -4.22 -3.88 -7.21
CA ASN A 106 -3.42 -5.05 -6.90
C ASN A 106 -2.80 -4.97 -5.50
N ILE A 107 -2.76 -6.10 -4.81
CA ILE A 107 -2.16 -6.27 -3.48
C ILE A 107 -1.13 -7.40 -3.53
N LEU A 108 0.07 -7.14 -3.02
CA LEU A 108 1.15 -8.11 -2.86
C LEU A 108 1.13 -8.68 -1.42
N PHE A 109 1.09 -9.99 -1.32
CA PHE A 109 1.06 -10.73 -0.07
C PHE A 109 2.42 -11.30 0.31
N THR A 110 2.57 -11.71 1.56
CA THR A 110 3.84 -12.19 2.12
C THR A 110 4.39 -13.50 1.56
N ASP A 111 3.56 -14.32 0.96
CA ASP A 111 3.95 -15.53 0.23
C ASP A 111 4.39 -15.24 -1.23
N GLY A 112 4.38 -13.97 -1.63
CA GLY A 112 4.83 -13.50 -2.94
C GLY A 112 3.76 -13.46 -4.03
N HIS A 113 2.52 -13.88 -3.74
CA HIS A 113 1.45 -13.75 -4.74
C HIS A 113 0.91 -12.33 -4.80
N VAL A 114 0.36 -11.97 -5.96
CA VAL A 114 -0.34 -10.71 -6.20
C VAL A 114 -1.80 -11.04 -6.53
N GLU A 115 -2.73 -10.39 -5.84
CA GLU A 115 -4.16 -10.53 -6.09
C GLU A 115 -4.74 -9.20 -6.58
N SER A 116 -5.59 -9.26 -7.61
CA SER A 116 -6.43 -8.14 -8.03
C SER A 116 -7.70 -8.11 -7.17
N VAL A 117 -7.88 -7.01 -6.45
CA VAL A 117 -8.88 -6.87 -5.40
C VAL A 117 -9.87 -5.79 -5.79
N ILE A 118 -11.15 -6.13 -5.80
CA ILE A 118 -12.24 -5.15 -5.93
C ILE A 118 -12.57 -4.51 -4.58
N ASN A 119 -13.17 -3.32 -4.62
CA ASN A 119 -13.45 -2.50 -3.45
C ASN A 119 -14.31 -3.17 -2.37
N THR A 120 -15.17 -4.13 -2.74
CA THR A 120 -15.98 -4.90 -1.77
C THR A 120 -15.12 -5.78 -0.86
N ASN A 121 -13.96 -6.24 -1.34
CA ASN A 121 -13.10 -7.19 -0.64
C ASN A 121 -11.93 -6.51 0.09
N LEU A 122 -11.55 -5.30 -0.33
CA LEU A 122 -10.37 -4.58 0.16
C LEU A 122 -10.34 -4.43 1.70
N ALA A 123 -11.46 -3.98 2.28
CA ALA A 123 -11.55 -3.76 3.73
C ALA A 123 -11.29 -5.05 4.52
N GLN A 124 -11.89 -6.15 4.10
CA GLN A 124 -11.71 -7.45 4.77
C GLN A 124 -10.26 -7.94 4.69
N ILE A 125 -9.57 -7.72 3.56
CA ILE A 125 -8.15 -8.07 3.41
C ILE A 125 -7.29 -7.29 4.41
N PHE A 126 -7.50 -5.98 4.51
CA PHE A 126 -6.77 -5.13 5.47
C PHE A 126 -7.09 -5.49 6.93
N TYR A 127 -8.34 -5.82 7.24
CA TYR A 127 -8.73 -6.25 8.58
C TYR A 127 -8.10 -7.57 8.97
N LYS A 128 -8.06 -8.56 8.07
CA LYS A 128 -7.36 -9.84 8.30
C LYS A 128 -5.86 -9.63 8.48
N ALA A 129 -5.25 -8.78 7.66
CA ALA A 129 -3.84 -8.43 7.78
C ALA A 129 -3.51 -7.72 9.10
N ALA A 130 -4.45 -6.92 9.64
CA ALA A 130 -4.32 -6.24 10.93
C ALA A 130 -4.68 -7.13 12.15
N ALA A 131 -5.56 -8.12 11.97
CA ALA A 131 -5.94 -9.08 13.01
C ALA A 131 -4.89 -10.19 13.20
N ALA A 132 -3.96 -10.35 12.25
CA ALA A 132 -2.83 -11.28 12.32
C ALA A 132 -1.77 -10.94 13.42
N GLY A 133 -2.10 -10.05 14.35
CA GLY A 133 -1.31 -9.71 15.54
C GLY A 133 -1.68 -10.56 16.76
N PRO A 134 -0.71 -11.09 17.55
CA PRO A 134 -0.84 -10.96 18.99
C PRO A 134 -0.67 -9.49 19.41
#